data_AF-A0A7S2HHK6-F1
#
_entry.id   AF-A0A7S2HHK6-F1
#
_cell.length_a   1.000
_cell.length_b   1.000
_cell.length_c   1.000
_cell.angle_alpha   90.00
_cell.angle_beta   90.00
_cell.angle_gamma   90.00
#
_symmetry.space_group_name_H-M   'P 1'
#
loop_
_entity.id
_entity.type
_entity.pdbx_description
1 polymer ?
#
loop_
_entity_poly.entity_id
_entity_poly.type
_entity_poly.pdbx_seq_one_letter_code
_entity_poly.pdbx_strand_id
1 'polypeptide(L)'
;PGRLGVASIPAAARPDASTSRPGTALTTALAGGLLAAAIHRAARCQVWTRRRLAVAGLLQPRSCRGRGRCRSVACSGIAGRLLGEEFTAKDRTVPDLDVEEQTIAALSEEDLRELAEEALAARGPSEEDLRLESLRGEQEKLRQRVDRRKMRKLGVMQDRLSSAHVADTVDADGVAKNWHLVLLSGSGSWYYHDAETGNRTWKVPP
;
A
#
# COMPACT_ATOMS: atom_id res chain seq x y z
N PRO A 1 25.20 -8.50 69.57
CA PRO A 1 23.76 -8.12 69.49
C PRO A 1 23.56 -6.61 69.68
N GLY A 2 23.26 -5.76 68.70
CA GLY A 2 23.16 -5.83 67.25
C GLY A 2 23.05 -4.35 66.83
N ARG A 3 24.07 -3.80 66.16
CA ARG A 3 24.10 -2.40 65.75
C ARG A 3 23.36 -2.26 64.42
N LEU A 4 22.25 -1.53 64.40
CA LEU A 4 21.55 -1.12 63.19
C LEU A 4 22.38 -0.02 62.50
N GLY A 5 22.96 -0.36 61.35
CA GLY A 5 23.65 0.58 60.48
C GLY A 5 22.63 1.39 59.68
N VAL A 6 22.66 2.71 59.84
CA VAL A 6 21.90 3.67 59.03
C VAL A 6 22.65 3.85 57.72
N ALA A 7 22.15 3.25 56.64
CA ALA A 7 22.66 3.46 55.29
C ALA A 7 22.27 4.86 54.81
N SER A 8 23.27 5.70 54.55
CA SER A 8 23.09 7.04 53.98
C SER A 8 22.78 6.92 52.48
N ILE A 9 21.63 7.45 52.06
CA ILE A 9 21.19 7.51 50.67
C ILE A 9 21.92 8.68 49.99
N PRO A 10 22.65 8.48 48.88
CA PRO A 10 23.28 9.58 48.15
C PRO A 10 22.23 10.45 47.47
N ALA A 11 22.35 11.76 47.66
CA ALA A 11 21.50 12.78 47.06
C ALA A 11 21.64 12.74 45.53
N ALA A 12 20.55 12.40 44.84
CA ALA A 12 20.46 12.44 43.39
C ALA A 12 20.61 13.89 42.89
N ALA A 13 21.57 14.10 42.00
CA ALA A 13 21.84 15.36 41.34
C ALA A 13 20.61 15.86 40.57
N ARG A 14 20.23 17.11 40.84
CA ARG A 14 19.22 17.84 40.06
C ARG A 14 19.74 18.05 38.64
N PRO A 15 19.00 17.65 37.58
CA PRO A 15 19.35 18.05 36.23
C PRO A 15 18.98 19.52 36.01
N ASP A 16 19.97 20.31 35.62
CA ASP A 16 19.81 21.71 35.26
C ASP A 16 18.83 21.88 34.10
N ALA A 17 17.87 22.78 34.30
CA ALA A 17 16.88 23.18 33.32
C ALA A 17 17.56 24.02 32.22
N SER A 18 18.12 23.37 31.20
CA SER A 18 18.54 24.03 29.97
C SER A 18 17.32 24.35 29.11
N THR A 19 16.98 25.63 29.08
CA THR A 19 16.20 26.39 28.09
C THR A 19 16.20 25.78 26.68
N SER A 20 15.12 25.07 26.32
CA SER A 20 14.83 24.70 24.94
C SER A 20 13.94 25.77 24.29
N ARG A 21 14.48 26.42 23.26
CA ARG A 21 13.75 27.38 22.42
C ARG A 21 12.75 26.64 21.52
N PRO A 22 11.44 26.93 21.57
CA PRO A 22 10.47 26.37 20.63
C PRO A 22 10.43 27.25 19.37
N GLY A 23 11.13 26.86 18.30
CA GLY A 23 11.18 27.74 17.12
C GLY A 23 11.44 27.12 15.75
N THR A 24 11.72 25.81 15.63
CA THR A 24 12.16 25.24 14.33
C THR A 24 11.41 23.98 13.90
N ALA A 25 10.51 23.44 14.71
CA ALA A 25 9.76 22.22 14.36
C ALA A 25 8.55 22.45 13.43
N LEU A 26 8.08 23.69 13.30
CA LEU A 26 6.87 24.00 12.51
C LEU A 26 7.14 24.24 11.02
N THR A 27 8.37 24.55 10.63
CA THR A 27 8.71 24.82 9.22
C THR A 27 9.02 23.56 8.41
N THR A 28 9.49 22.47 9.02
CA THR A 28 9.75 21.20 8.30
C THR A 28 8.48 20.43 7.97
N ALA A 29 7.43 20.55 8.79
CA ALA A 29 6.15 19.86 8.55
C ALA A 29 5.40 20.41 7.31
N LEU A 30 5.46 21.72 7.07
CA LEU A 30 4.83 22.35 5.90
C LEU A 30 5.59 22.06 4.59
N ALA A 31 6.93 21.97 4.64
CA ALA A 31 7.74 21.64 3.48
C ALA A 31 7.53 20.18 3.00
N GLY A 32 7.34 19.23 3.93
CA GLY A 32 7.06 17.83 3.59
C GLY A 32 5.70 17.62 2.92
N GLY A 33 4.67 18.35 3.35
CA GLY A 33 3.31 18.22 2.78
C GLY A 33 3.21 18.66 1.31
N LEU A 34 3.94 19.72 0.93
CA LEU A 34 3.96 20.22 -0.45
C LEU A 34 4.68 19.26 -1.41
N LEU A 35 5.72 18.56 -0.96
CA LEU A 35 6.45 17.60 -1.79
C LEU A 35 5.61 16.34 -2.05
N ALA A 36 4.88 15.85 -1.06
CA ALA A 36 3.98 14.69 -1.21
C ALA A 36 2.82 14.99 -2.17
N ALA A 37 2.26 16.20 -2.14
CA ALA A 37 1.20 16.61 -3.08
C ALA A 37 1.70 16.75 -4.52
N ALA A 38 2.96 17.18 -4.72
CA ALA A 38 3.57 17.27 -6.05
C ALA A 38 3.83 15.88 -6.67
N ILE A 39 4.30 14.92 -5.87
CA ILE A 39 4.53 13.53 -6.33
C ILE A 39 3.19 12.85 -6.68
N HIS A 40 2.12 13.13 -5.91
CA HIS A 40 0.80 12.56 -6.20
C HIS A 40 0.14 13.15 -7.46
N ARG A 41 0.45 14.41 -7.83
CA ARG A 41 0.02 14.99 -9.12
C ARG A 41 0.84 14.48 -10.30
N ALA A 42 2.14 14.23 -10.14
CA ALA A 42 2.98 13.65 -11.18
C ALA A 42 2.57 12.21 -11.53
N ALA A 43 2.12 11.41 -10.55
CA ALA A 43 1.66 10.04 -10.77
C ALA A 43 0.34 9.93 -11.57
N ARG A 44 -0.41 11.04 -11.74
CA ARG A 44 -1.60 11.09 -12.61
C ARG A 44 -1.30 11.56 -14.04
N CYS A 45 -0.08 12.01 -14.32
CA CYS A 45 0.39 12.23 -15.69
C CYS A 45 0.92 10.90 -16.25
N GLN A 46 -0.02 10.10 -16.74
CA GLN A 46 0.14 9.20 -17.90
C GLN A 46 1.56 8.64 -18.12
N VAL A 47 1.87 7.53 -17.47
CA VAL A 47 2.77 6.53 -18.07
C VAL A 47 2.00 5.89 -19.22
N TRP A 48 1.96 6.60 -20.36
CA TRP A 48 1.69 5.97 -21.64
C TRP A 48 2.90 5.08 -21.94
N THR A 49 2.75 3.81 -21.58
CA THR A 49 3.69 2.78 -21.99
C THR A 49 3.77 2.79 -23.52
N ARG A 50 5.01 2.84 -24.03
CA ARG A 50 5.37 2.88 -25.46
C ARG A 50 4.76 1.76 -26.32
N ARG A 51 4.06 0.78 -25.73
CA ARG A 51 3.40 -0.31 -26.45
C ARG A 51 2.09 0.06 -27.15
N ARG A 52 1.41 1.16 -26.79
CA ARG A 52 0.18 1.58 -27.50
C ARG A 52 0.40 2.56 -28.67
N LEU A 53 1.61 3.06 -28.88
CA LEU A 53 1.93 3.88 -30.05
C LEU A 53 2.33 3.06 -31.30
N ALA A 54 2.53 1.75 -31.17
CA ALA A 54 2.79 0.87 -32.32
C ALA A 54 1.50 0.47 -33.08
N VAL A 55 0.33 0.52 -32.42
CA VAL A 55 -0.95 0.09 -33.01
C VAL A 55 -1.67 1.23 -33.76
N ALA A 56 -1.24 2.48 -33.58
CA ALA A 56 -1.86 3.65 -34.23
C ALA A 56 -1.29 3.99 -35.62
N GLY A 57 -0.38 3.18 -36.19
CA GLY A 57 0.14 3.39 -37.56
C GLY A 57 0.90 4.71 -37.79
N LEU A 58 1.22 5.48 -36.73
CA LEU A 58 1.83 6.81 -36.83
C LEU A 58 3.36 6.83 -36.65
N LEU A 59 4.01 5.67 -36.61
CA LEU A 59 5.46 5.56 -36.69
C LEU A 59 5.85 4.86 -37.98
N GLN A 60 6.01 5.65 -39.04
CA GLN A 60 6.79 5.23 -40.20
C GLN A 60 8.22 4.86 -39.73
N PRO A 61 8.76 3.71 -40.16
CA PRO A 61 10.18 3.42 -39.96
C PRO A 61 10.99 4.53 -40.63
N ARG A 62 11.75 5.27 -39.84
CA ARG A 62 12.69 6.26 -40.36
C ARG A 62 13.68 5.54 -41.26
N SER A 63 13.56 5.82 -42.54
CA SER A 63 14.51 5.51 -43.59
C SER A 63 15.95 5.72 -43.11
N CYS A 64 16.78 4.71 -43.30
CA CYS A 64 18.22 4.77 -43.14
C CYS A 64 18.80 5.85 -44.06
N ARG A 65 18.98 7.09 -43.58
CA ARG A 65 19.89 8.07 -44.18
C ARG A 65 21.26 7.92 -43.52
N GLY A 66 21.92 6.82 -43.83
CA GLY A 66 23.35 6.65 -43.60
C GLY A 66 24.01 6.37 -44.94
N ARG A 67 24.68 7.37 -45.51
CA ARG A 67 25.55 7.21 -46.69
C ARG A 67 26.76 6.35 -46.29
N GLY A 68 26.60 5.05 -46.37
CA GLY A 68 27.69 4.07 -46.24
C GLY A 68 27.61 3.13 -47.42
N ARG A 69 28.64 3.15 -48.27
CA ARG A 69 28.76 2.31 -49.47
C ARG A 69 28.81 0.83 -49.04
N CYS A 70 27.76 0.07 -49.29
CA CYS A 70 27.87 -1.38 -49.43
C CYS A 70 27.76 -1.71 -50.92
N ARG A 71 28.93 -2.05 -51.48
CA ARG A 71 29.11 -2.54 -52.84
C ARG A 71 28.47 -3.93 -52.97
N SER A 72 27.76 -4.10 -54.09
CA SER A 72 27.62 -5.30 -54.92
C SER A 72 28.15 -6.64 -54.40
N VAL A 73 27.34 -7.70 -54.54
CA VAL A 73 27.56 -8.93 -55.34
C VAL A 73 26.24 -9.73 -55.18
N ALA A 74 25.33 -9.81 -56.15
CA ALA A 74 25.39 -10.55 -57.42
C ALA A 74 25.73 -12.05 -57.27
N CYS A 75 24.73 -12.86 -56.91
CA CYS A 75 24.64 -14.27 -57.30
C CYS A 75 23.15 -14.54 -57.65
N SER A 76 22.74 -14.51 -58.92
CA SER A 76 22.62 -15.68 -59.83
C SER A 76 21.78 -16.81 -59.18
N GLY A 77 20.55 -17.12 -59.61
CA GLY A 77 20.02 -17.07 -60.97
C GLY A 77 20.53 -18.24 -61.80
N ILE A 78 20.29 -19.49 -61.36
CA ILE A 78 20.51 -20.74 -62.12
C ILE A 78 19.41 -21.72 -61.66
N ALA A 79 18.38 -21.89 -62.47
CA ALA A 79 18.13 -23.08 -63.28
C ALA A 79 17.74 -24.33 -62.46
N GLY A 80 16.47 -24.71 -62.60
CA GLY A 80 15.90 -25.95 -62.09
C GLY A 80 14.54 -26.23 -62.71
N ARG A 81 14.41 -25.97 -64.02
CA ARG A 81 13.40 -26.61 -64.89
C ARG A 81 13.82 -28.06 -65.07
N LEU A 82 12.82 -28.94 -65.22
CA LEU A 82 12.88 -30.39 -65.44
C LEU A 82 12.66 -31.18 -64.15
N LEU A 83 11.38 -31.45 -63.87
CA LEU A 83 10.87 -32.80 -63.68
C LEU A 83 9.34 -32.70 -63.88
N GLY A 84 8.92 -32.88 -65.13
CA GLY A 84 7.56 -33.28 -65.45
C GLY A 84 7.59 -34.77 -65.67
N GLU A 85 7.00 -35.53 -64.75
CA GLU A 85 6.55 -36.91 -64.98
C GLU A 85 5.28 -37.12 -64.13
N GLU A 86 4.16 -37.06 -64.84
CA GLU A 86 3.00 -37.93 -64.74
C GLU A 86 2.78 -38.65 -63.39
N PHE A 87 2.25 -37.92 -62.40
CA PHE A 87 1.49 -38.53 -61.31
C PHE A 87 0.02 -38.65 -61.73
N THR A 88 -0.30 -39.73 -62.44
CA THR A 88 -1.69 -40.08 -62.74
C THR A 88 -2.39 -40.48 -61.45
N ALA A 89 -3.25 -39.59 -60.98
CA ALA A 89 -4.54 -39.83 -60.34
C ALA A 89 -4.75 -41.25 -59.81
N LYS A 90 -4.30 -41.49 -58.58
CA LYS A 90 -4.90 -42.52 -57.74
C LYS A 90 -5.59 -41.79 -56.61
N ASP A 91 -6.90 -41.68 -56.78
CA ASP A 91 -7.90 -41.11 -55.89
C ASP A 91 -7.86 -41.84 -54.54
N ARG A 92 -6.84 -41.52 -53.74
CA ARG A 92 -6.80 -41.79 -52.32
C ARG A 92 -7.35 -40.54 -51.70
N THR A 93 -8.54 -40.64 -51.10
CA THR A 93 -9.02 -39.72 -50.08
C THR A 93 -7.91 -39.59 -49.04
N VAL A 94 -7.03 -38.61 -49.21
CA VAL A 94 -6.06 -38.19 -48.22
C VAL A 94 -6.92 -37.64 -47.10
N PRO A 95 -7.01 -38.30 -45.94
CA PRO A 95 -7.68 -37.69 -44.79
C PRO A 95 -7.04 -36.32 -44.58
N ASP A 96 -7.84 -35.28 -44.33
CA ASP A 96 -7.38 -33.90 -44.14
C ASP A 96 -6.20 -33.88 -43.15
N LEU A 97 -4.97 -33.88 -43.68
CA LEU A 97 -3.73 -33.84 -42.92
C LEU A 97 -3.70 -32.58 -42.04
N ASP A 98 -4.44 -31.55 -42.46
CA ASP A 98 -4.64 -30.32 -41.73
C ASP A 98 -5.31 -30.53 -40.36
N VAL A 99 -6.16 -31.55 -40.18
CA VAL A 99 -6.86 -31.81 -38.90
C VAL A 99 -5.99 -32.61 -37.93
N GLU A 100 -5.22 -33.58 -38.43
CA GLU A 100 -4.27 -34.34 -37.61
C GLU A 100 -3.06 -33.48 -37.21
N GLU A 101 -2.55 -32.64 -38.11
CA GLU A 101 -1.45 -31.73 -37.80
C GLU A 101 -1.89 -30.65 -36.79
N GLN A 102 -3.13 -30.16 -36.88
CA GLN A 102 -3.69 -29.24 -35.88
C GLN A 102 -3.88 -29.88 -34.49
N THR A 103 -4.27 -31.16 -34.42
CA THR A 103 -4.46 -31.85 -33.12
C THR A 103 -3.12 -32.23 -32.48
N ILE A 104 -2.12 -32.65 -33.26
CA ILE A 104 -0.76 -32.91 -32.78
C ILE A 104 -0.08 -31.60 -32.32
N ALA A 105 -0.26 -30.49 -33.06
CA ALA A 105 0.25 -29.19 -32.66
C ALA A 105 -0.43 -28.66 -31.38
N ALA A 106 -1.75 -28.84 -31.25
CA ALA A 106 -2.50 -28.39 -30.07
C ALA A 106 -2.12 -29.19 -28.80
N LEU A 107 -1.98 -30.51 -28.90
CA LEU A 107 -1.52 -31.34 -27.78
C LEU A 107 -0.10 -30.97 -27.33
N SER A 108 0.77 -30.56 -28.26
CA SER A 108 2.13 -30.13 -27.92
C SER A 108 2.20 -28.78 -27.18
N GLU A 109 1.23 -27.88 -27.39
CA GLU A 109 1.25 -26.56 -26.75
C GLU A 109 0.83 -26.63 -25.28
N GLU A 110 -0.13 -27.50 -24.95
CA GLU A 110 -0.59 -27.71 -23.57
C GLU A 110 0.49 -28.38 -22.71
N ASP A 111 1.13 -29.43 -23.23
CA ASP A 111 2.26 -30.08 -22.56
C ASP A 111 3.45 -29.12 -22.36
N LEU A 112 3.71 -28.25 -23.34
CA LEU A 112 4.76 -27.22 -23.22
C LEU A 112 4.42 -26.16 -22.18
N ARG A 113 3.14 -25.81 -22.02
CA ARG A 113 2.69 -24.92 -20.94
C ARG A 113 2.87 -25.57 -19.59
N GLU A 114 2.46 -26.83 -19.44
CA GLU A 114 2.60 -27.58 -18.18
C GLU A 114 4.08 -27.69 -17.77
N LEU A 115 4.97 -28.06 -18.70
CA LEU A 115 6.41 -28.09 -18.46
C LEU A 115 6.99 -26.71 -18.11
N ALA A 116 6.50 -25.64 -18.74
CA ALA A 116 6.93 -24.28 -18.44
C ALA A 116 6.48 -23.83 -17.03
N GLU A 117 5.26 -24.17 -16.63
CA GLU A 117 4.74 -23.91 -15.29
C GLU A 117 5.50 -24.73 -14.24
N GLU A 118 5.77 -26.00 -14.51
CA GLU A 118 6.56 -26.86 -13.63
C GLU A 118 8.00 -26.33 -13.48
N ALA A 119 8.63 -25.89 -14.57
CA ALA A 119 9.94 -25.28 -14.53
C ALA A 119 9.96 -23.95 -13.74
N LEU A 120 8.89 -23.16 -13.82
CA LEU A 120 8.73 -21.95 -13.00
C LEU A 120 8.48 -22.27 -11.53
N ALA A 121 7.72 -23.32 -11.21
CA ALA A 121 7.49 -23.77 -9.85
C ALA A 121 8.75 -24.38 -9.21
N ALA A 122 9.54 -25.11 -9.99
CA ALA A 122 10.83 -25.65 -9.56
C ALA A 122 11.88 -24.55 -9.33
N ARG A 123 11.76 -23.42 -10.04
CA ARG A 123 12.53 -22.21 -9.79
C ARG A 123 11.98 -21.56 -8.53
N GLY A 124 12.55 -21.92 -7.38
CA GLY A 124 12.22 -21.33 -6.08
C GLY A 124 12.22 -19.80 -6.10
N PRO A 125 11.70 -19.17 -5.02
CA PRO A 125 11.49 -17.72 -4.96
C PRO A 125 12.76 -16.98 -5.34
N SER A 126 12.61 -15.98 -6.21
CA SER A 126 13.76 -15.19 -6.63
C SER A 126 14.34 -14.42 -5.45
N GLU A 127 15.60 -14.02 -5.54
CA GLU A 127 16.20 -13.13 -4.53
C GLU A 127 15.41 -11.82 -4.37
N GLU A 128 14.83 -11.33 -5.46
CA GLU A 128 13.96 -10.15 -5.45
C GLU A 128 12.68 -10.41 -4.65
N ASP A 129 12.06 -11.59 -4.80
CA ASP A 129 10.88 -11.98 -4.02
C ASP A 129 11.20 -12.05 -2.53
N LEU A 130 12.34 -12.67 -2.16
CA LEU A 130 12.80 -12.73 -0.77
C LEU A 130 13.04 -11.33 -0.18
N ARG A 131 13.60 -10.40 -0.97
CA ARG A 131 13.77 -9.00 -0.55
C ARG A 131 12.42 -8.29 -0.37
N LEU A 132 11.46 -8.52 -1.26
CA LEU A 132 10.11 -7.96 -1.16
C LEU A 132 9.35 -8.51 0.06
N GLU A 133 9.47 -9.80 0.34
CA GLU A 133 8.90 -10.43 1.52
C GLU A 133 9.50 -9.86 2.81
N SER A 134 10.83 -9.68 2.85
CA SER A 134 11.51 -9.05 3.98
C SER A 134 10.99 -7.62 4.24
N LEU A 135 10.88 -6.80 3.19
CA LEU A 135 10.33 -5.44 3.29
C LEU A 135 8.87 -5.43 3.76
N ARG A 136 8.03 -6.36 3.26
CA ARG A 136 6.65 -6.52 3.73
C ARG A 136 6.63 -6.87 5.22
N GLY A 137 7.51 -7.77 5.66
CA GLY A 137 7.66 -8.13 7.07
C GLY A 137 8.08 -6.93 7.95
N GLU A 138 8.96 -6.07 7.47
CA GLU A 138 9.35 -4.83 8.18
C GLU A 138 8.19 -3.83 8.28
N GLN A 139 7.45 -3.63 7.19
CA GLN A 139 6.28 -2.75 7.19
C GLN A 139 5.19 -3.24 8.15
N GLU A 140 4.95 -4.55 8.20
CA GLU A 140 3.98 -5.14 9.11
C GLU A 140 4.41 -4.99 10.58
N LYS A 141 5.69 -5.20 10.88
CA LYS A 141 6.24 -4.91 12.23
C LYS A 141 6.04 -3.45 12.62
N LEU A 142 6.20 -2.51 11.70
CA LEU A 142 5.95 -1.08 11.96
C LEU A 142 4.47 -0.81 12.25
N ARG A 143 3.55 -1.38 11.46
CA ARG A 143 2.10 -1.28 11.70
C ARG A 143 1.73 -1.77 13.10
N GLN A 144 2.20 -2.96 13.46
CA GLN A 144 1.96 -3.53 14.80
C GLN A 144 2.49 -2.63 15.94
N ARG A 145 3.64 -1.98 15.75
CA ARG A 145 4.17 -1.03 16.76
C ARG A 145 3.31 0.22 16.89
N VAL A 146 2.80 0.75 15.78
CA VAL A 146 1.88 1.90 15.78
C VAL A 146 0.57 1.52 16.46
N ASP A 147 0.01 0.35 16.14
CA ASP A 147 -1.23 -0.12 16.73
C ASP A 147 -1.11 -0.38 18.23
N ARG A 148 -0.01 -1.01 18.68
CA ARG A 148 0.28 -1.16 20.11
C ARG A 148 0.36 0.19 20.82
N ARG A 149 0.99 1.20 20.21
CA ARG A 149 1.04 2.56 20.78
C ARG A 149 -0.36 3.20 20.81
N LYS A 150 -1.16 3.00 19.77
CA LYS A 150 -2.54 3.50 19.70
C LYS A 150 -3.41 2.88 20.79
N MET A 151 -3.36 1.56 20.98
CA MET A 151 -4.11 0.86 22.03
C MET A 151 -3.70 1.31 23.43
N ARG A 152 -2.40 1.52 23.68
CA ARG A 152 -1.93 2.08 24.96
C ARG A 152 -2.49 3.49 25.21
N LYS A 153 -2.50 4.34 24.19
CA LYS A 153 -3.06 5.70 24.31
C LYS A 153 -4.56 5.67 24.58
N LEU A 154 -5.29 4.80 23.89
CA LEU A 154 -6.72 4.62 24.10
C LEU A 154 -7.02 4.10 25.51
N GLY A 155 -6.24 3.12 26.00
CA GLY A 155 -6.36 2.64 27.39
C GLY A 155 -6.16 3.77 28.41
N VAL A 156 -5.09 4.56 28.28
CA VAL A 156 -4.85 5.71 29.18
C VAL A 156 -5.97 6.75 29.11
N MET A 157 -6.54 7.01 27.93
CA MET A 157 -7.68 7.92 27.80
C MET A 157 -8.95 7.34 28.44
N GLN A 158 -9.19 6.04 28.28
CA GLN A 158 -10.32 5.36 28.87
C GLN A 158 -10.22 5.32 30.40
N ASP A 159 -9.03 5.07 30.94
CA ASP A 159 -8.76 5.14 32.38
C ASP A 159 -8.97 6.56 32.93
N ARG A 160 -8.60 7.58 32.16
CA ARG A 160 -8.87 8.98 32.53
C ARG A 160 -10.37 9.27 32.56
N LEU A 161 -11.10 8.84 31.54
CA LEU A 161 -12.56 9.02 31.47
C LEU A 161 -13.29 8.27 32.58
N SER A 162 -12.89 7.03 32.88
CA SER A 162 -13.48 6.26 33.98
C SER A 162 -13.14 6.87 35.34
N SER A 163 -11.90 7.32 35.56
CA SER A 163 -11.51 7.99 36.80
C SER A 163 -12.23 9.33 37.00
N ALA A 164 -12.42 10.12 35.94
CA ALA A 164 -13.19 11.37 35.99
C ALA A 164 -14.67 11.10 36.31
N HIS A 165 -15.25 10.05 35.72
CA HIS A 165 -16.65 9.70 35.99
C HIS A 165 -16.87 9.26 37.44
N VAL A 166 -15.90 8.57 38.05
CA VAL A 166 -15.99 8.19 39.47
C VAL A 166 -15.81 9.42 40.38
N ALA A 167 -14.96 10.38 40.02
CA ALA A 167 -14.76 11.61 40.80
C ALA A 167 -16.02 12.50 40.83
N ASP A 168 -16.79 12.55 39.73
CA ASP A 168 -18.05 13.30 39.69
C ASP A 168 -19.21 12.64 40.47
N THR A 169 -19.06 11.38 40.90
CA THR A 169 -20.10 10.66 41.66
C THR A 169 -19.94 10.75 43.18
N VAL A 170 -18.92 11.44 43.69
CA VAL A 170 -18.72 11.63 45.14
C VAL A 170 -19.12 13.05 45.52
N ASP A 171 -20.42 13.20 45.75
CA ASP A 171 -21.13 14.23 46.52
C ASP A 171 -20.24 15.32 47.19
N ALA A 172 -19.92 16.39 46.45
CA ALA A 172 -19.28 17.57 47.05
C ALA A 172 -20.26 18.71 47.41
N ASP A 173 -21.45 18.80 46.79
CA ASP A 173 -22.32 19.98 46.98
C ASP A 173 -23.82 19.70 47.22
N GLY A 174 -24.26 18.43 47.34
CA GLY A 174 -25.67 18.16 47.66
C GLY A 174 -26.67 18.63 46.58
N VAL A 175 -26.21 18.96 45.37
CA VAL A 175 -27.07 19.22 44.21
C VAL A 175 -27.90 17.96 43.98
N ALA A 176 -29.22 18.12 44.02
CA ALA A 176 -30.18 17.01 43.99
C ALA A 176 -29.83 16.02 42.87
N LYS A 177 -29.76 14.73 43.26
CA LYS A 177 -29.21 13.56 42.55
C LYS A 177 -29.69 13.32 41.10
N ASN A 178 -30.60 14.15 40.59
CA ASN A 178 -31.37 13.91 39.38
C ASN A 178 -31.18 14.97 38.29
N TRP A 179 -30.37 16.01 38.52
CA TRP A 179 -30.05 17.02 37.50
C TRP A 179 -28.88 16.60 36.63
N HIS A 180 -29.01 16.74 35.31
CA HIS A 180 -27.93 16.52 34.34
C HIS A 180 -27.77 17.72 33.41
N LEU A 181 -26.53 18.01 33.04
CA LEU A 181 -26.22 19.08 32.08
C LEU A 181 -26.36 18.55 30.64
N VAL A 182 -27.24 19.14 29.84
CA VAL A 182 -27.57 18.75 28.47
C VAL A 182 -27.24 19.90 27.51
N LEU A 183 -26.66 19.58 26.35
CA LEU A 183 -26.37 20.54 25.28
C LEU A 183 -27.55 20.60 24.31
N LEU A 184 -28.11 21.80 24.08
CA LEU A 184 -29.17 22.00 23.10
C LEU A 184 -28.57 22.13 21.68
N SER A 185 -28.76 21.11 20.83
CA SER A 185 -28.13 21.01 19.50
C SER A 185 -28.41 22.18 18.55
N GLY A 186 -29.53 22.90 18.75
CA GLY A 186 -29.90 24.03 17.89
C GLY A 186 -29.23 25.35 18.26
N SER A 187 -28.96 25.59 19.54
CA SER A 187 -28.39 26.86 20.02
C SER A 187 -26.95 26.74 20.50
N GLY A 188 -26.45 25.52 20.72
CA GLY A 188 -25.15 25.26 21.34
C GLY A 188 -25.07 25.70 22.81
N SER A 189 -26.21 26.02 23.44
CA SER A 189 -26.27 26.41 24.85
C SER A 189 -26.46 25.20 25.76
N TRP A 190 -25.82 25.21 26.93
CA TRP A 190 -25.95 24.18 27.96
C TRP A 190 -27.07 24.51 28.94
N TYR A 191 -27.73 23.47 29.45
CA TYR A 191 -28.76 23.60 30.46
C TYR A 191 -28.88 22.42 31.42
N TYR A 192 -29.49 22.64 32.57
CA TYR A 192 -29.78 21.58 33.54
C TYR A 192 -31.17 20.99 33.28
N HIS A 193 -31.24 19.66 33.17
CA HIS A 193 -32.47 18.89 33.02
C HIS A 193 -32.63 17.96 34.23
N ASP A 194 -33.80 17.99 34.85
CA ASP A 194 -34.16 17.06 35.93
C ASP A 194 -34.80 15.81 35.31
N ALA A 195 -34.17 14.64 35.49
CA ALA A 195 -34.71 13.36 35.01
C ALA A 195 -36.08 13.02 35.58
N GLU A 196 -36.35 13.39 36.83
CA GLU A 196 -37.58 12.97 37.52
C GLU A 196 -38.75 13.85 37.13
N THR A 197 -38.56 15.17 37.17
CA THR A 197 -39.65 16.12 36.91
C THR A 197 -39.75 16.55 35.45
N GLY A 198 -38.72 16.33 34.64
CA GLY A 198 -38.62 16.84 33.27
C GLY A 198 -38.40 18.36 33.21
N ASN A 199 -38.14 19.01 34.34
CA ASN A 199 -37.91 20.45 34.40
C ASN A 199 -36.56 20.83 33.76
N ARG A 200 -36.52 22.06 33.23
CA ARG A 200 -35.34 22.61 32.55
C ARG A 200 -35.02 23.98 33.12
N THR A 201 -33.77 24.18 33.56
CA THR A 201 -33.31 25.48 34.08
C THR A 201 -31.93 25.82 33.53
N TRP A 202 -31.75 27.09 33.15
CA TRP A 202 -30.48 27.62 32.65
C TRP A 202 -29.59 28.10 33.81
N LYS A 203 -30.13 28.18 35.02
CA LYS A 203 -29.41 28.50 36.26
C LYS A 203 -29.10 27.21 37.01
N VAL A 204 -27.98 27.18 37.73
CA VAL A 204 -27.61 26.05 38.58
C VAL A 204 -28.74 25.77 39.57
N PRO A 205 -29.33 24.56 39.56
CA PRO A 205 -30.38 24.20 40.50
C PRO A 205 -29.80 24.18 41.93
N PRO A 206 -30.61 24.60 42.93
CA PRO A 206 -30.18 24.60 44.33
C PRO A 206 -29.98 23.19 44.88
#